data_AF-A0A7C0UK80-F1
#
_entry.id   AF-A0A7C0UK80-F1
#
_cell.length_a   1.000
_cell.length_b   1.000
_cell.length_c   1.000
_cell.angle_alpha   90.00
_cell.angle_beta   90.00
_cell.angle_gamma   90.00
#
_symmetry.space_group_name_H-M   'P 1'
#
loop_
_entity.id
_entity.type
_entity.pdbx_description
1 polymer ?
#
loop_
_entity_poly.entity_id
_entity_poly.type
_entity_poly.pdbx_seq_one_letter_code
_entity_poly.pdbx_strand_id
1 'polypeptide(L)'
;MKNINRASKPENKRLSTAFGVGVYDPKKVEDKIYKEWEKSGFFNPDNLDLSKDAKSYTITLPPPNITDKLHIGHAVMLAVEDLLIRYHRMKGYRT
;
A
#
# COMPACT_ATOMS: atom_id res chain seq x y z
N MET A 1 38.51 11.19 37.46
CA MET A 1 37.41 11.73 36.63
C MET A 1 36.60 10.53 36.11
N LYS A 2 35.30 10.50 36.39
CA LYS A 2 34.44 9.32 36.18
C LYS A 2 34.13 9.12 34.69
N ASN A 3 34.39 7.91 34.20
CA ASN A 3 33.92 7.42 32.91
C ASN A 3 32.40 7.49 32.84
N ILE A 4 31.88 8.30 31.92
CA ILE A 4 30.46 8.38 31.60
C ILE A 4 30.13 7.22 30.66
N ASN A 5 29.55 6.16 31.24
CA ASN A 5 29.06 5.00 30.52
C ASN A 5 28.10 5.41 29.40
N ARG A 6 28.41 4.97 28.18
CA ARG A 6 27.51 5.00 27.03
C ARG A 6 26.34 4.07 27.39
N ALA A 7 25.20 4.64 27.76
CA ALA A 7 23.99 3.86 28.01
C ALA A 7 23.65 3.07 26.73
N SER A 8 23.82 1.75 26.77
CA SER A 8 23.27 0.85 25.77
C SER A 8 21.76 1.08 25.73
N LYS A 9 21.25 1.51 24.57
CA LYS A 9 19.81 1.66 24.32
C LYS A 9 19.10 0.40 24.85
N PRO A 10 18.02 0.53 25.64
CA PRO A 10 17.29 -0.64 26.09
C PRO A 10 16.76 -1.35 24.84
N GLU A 11 17.19 -2.60 24.64
CA GLU A 11 16.57 -3.48 23.66
C GLU A 11 15.09 -3.53 23.97
N ASN A 12 14.28 -3.10 23.00
CA ASN A 12 12.84 -3.07 23.11
C ASN A 12 12.30 -4.51 23.01
N LYS A 13 12.54 -5.32 24.05
CA LYS A 13 11.95 -6.66 24.25
C LYS A 13 10.49 -6.49 24.67
N ARG A 14 9.68 -5.81 23.86
CA ARG A 14 8.25 -5.65 24.09
C ARG A 14 7.48 -6.83 23.51
N LEU A 15 6.96 -7.66 24.41
CA LEU A 15 5.69 -8.43 24.32
C LEU A 15 5.50 -9.47 23.19
N SER A 16 6.34 -9.52 22.15
CA SER A 16 6.15 -10.44 21.01
C SER A 16 6.33 -11.92 21.36
N THR A 17 7.05 -12.24 22.44
CA THR A 17 7.37 -13.60 22.85
C THR A 17 6.23 -14.36 23.53
N ALA A 18 5.14 -13.67 23.94
CA ALA A 18 4.03 -14.32 24.66
C ALA A 18 2.95 -14.90 23.72
N PHE A 19 2.89 -14.45 22.46
CA PHE A 19 1.88 -14.89 21.48
C PHE A 19 2.48 -15.28 20.12
N GLY A 20 3.81 -15.32 19.99
CA GLY A 20 4.48 -15.67 18.73
C GLY A 20 4.27 -14.67 17.59
N VAL A 21 3.62 -13.53 17.84
CA VAL A 21 3.36 -12.50 16.83
C VAL A 21 4.45 -11.43 16.95
N GLY A 22 5.40 -11.45 16.03
CA GLY A 22 6.35 -10.36 15.84
C GLY A 22 5.65 -9.09 15.32
N VAL A 23 6.32 -7.94 15.43
CA VAL A 23 5.85 -6.70 14.79
C VAL A 23 5.83 -6.91 13.28
N TYR A 24 4.78 -6.41 12.61
CA TYR A 24 4.67 -6.47 11.15
C TYR A 24 5.89 -5.83 10.47
N ASP A 25 6.49 -6.56 9.54
CA ASP A 25 7.60 -6.11 8.71
C ASP A 25 7.14 -6.03 7.24
N PRO A 26 6.82 -4.83 6.72
CA PRO A 26 6.25 -4.67 5.38
C PRO A 26 7.16 -5.22 4.28
N LYS A 27 8.48 -5.13 4.46
CA LYS A 27 9.47 -5.58 3.46
C LYS A 27 9.41 -7.08 3.19
N LYS A 28 8.85 -7.86 4.12
CA LYS A 28 8.70 -9.32 3.95
C LYS A 28 7.44 -9.71 3.19
N VAL A 29 6.51 -8.78 2.99
CA VAL A 29 5.14 -9.08 2.55
C VAL A 29 4.75 -8.31 1.29
N GLU A 30 4.99 -7.00 1.26
CA GLU A 30 4.44 -6.10 0.22
C GLU A 30 4.95 -6.45 -1.19
N ASP A 31 6.27 -6.66 -1.35
CA ASP A 31 6.87 -7.01 -2.65
C ASP A 31 6.28 -8.29 -3.26
N LYS A 32 5.95 -9.28 -2.41
CA LYS A 32 5.36 -10.53 -2.85
C LYS A 32 3.94 -10.29 -3.34
N ILE A 33 3.12 -9.59 -2.55
CA ILE A 33 1.73 -9.29 -2.88
C ILE A 33 1.64 -8.47 -4.18
N TYR A 34 2.47 -7.44 -4.32
CA TYR A 34 2.46 -6.59 -5.51
C TYR A 34 2.76 -7.39 -6.79
N LYS A 35 3.79 -8.25 -6.75
CA LYS A 35 4.13 -9.15 -7.87
C LYS A 35 3.00 -10.13 -8.20
N GLU A 36 2.25 -10.60 -7.19
CA GLU A 36 1.08 -11.45 -7.43
C GLU A 36 -0.04 -10.68 -8.13
N TRP A 37 -0.29 -9.42 -7.77
CA TRP A 37 -1.26 -8.56 -8.46
C TRP A 37 -0.86 -8.21 -9.89
N GLU A 38 0.42 -7.91 -10.13
CA GLU A 38 0.93 -7.68 -11.49
C GLU A 38 0.69 -8.90 -12.39
N LYS A 39 0.95 -10.11 -11.86
CA LYS A 39 0.77 -11.36 -12.59
C LYS A 39 -0.69 -11.76 -12.78
N SER A 40 -1.60 -11.33 -11.90
CA SER A 40 -3.00 -11.73 -11.97
C SER A 40 -3.77 -11.07 -13.12
N GLY A 41 -3.25 -9.96 -13.66
CA GLY A 41 -3.93 -9.15 -14.67
C GLY A 41 -5.10 -8.33 -14.12
N PHE A 42 -5.30 -8.26 -12.80
CA PHE A 42 -6.40 -7.53 -12.15
C PHE A 42 -6.21 -6.00 -12.16
N PHE A 43 -5.08 -5.50 -12.67
CA PHE A 43 -4.93 -4.09 -12.99
C PHE A 43 -5.61 -3.70 -14.31
N ASN A 44 -6.05 -4.68 -15.11
CA ASN A 44 -6.90 -4.42 -16.26
C ASN A 44 -8.39 -4.58 -15.90
N PRO A 45 -9.22 -3.51 -15.99
CA PRO A 45 -10.66 -3.59 -15.73
C PRO A 45 -11.41 -4.63 -16.59
N ASP A 46 -10.90 -4.93 -17.78
CA ASP A 46 -11.53 -5.88 -18.70
C ASP A 46 -11.38 -7.35 -18.27
N ASN A 47 -10.43 -7.63 -17.39
CA ASN A 47 -10.17 -8.97 -16.85
C ASN A 47 -10.96 -9.26 -15.56
N LEU A 48 -11.78 -8.31 -15.10
CA LEU A 48 -12.56 -8.49 -13.88
C LEU A 48 -13.80 -9.35 -14.15
N ASP A 49 -14.09 -10.27 -13.23
CA ASP A 49 -15.32 -11.09 -13.27
C ASP A 49 -16.53 -10.25 -12.83
N LEU A 50 -17.04 -9.46 -13.78
CA LEU A 50 -18.16 -8.55 -13.60
C LEU A 50 -19.22 -8.79 -14.68
N SER A 51 -20.48 -8.47 -14.37
CA SER A 51 -21.54 -8.49 -15.37
C SER A 51 -21.22 -7.54 -16.54
N LYS A 52 -21.72 -7.86 -17.74
CA LYS A 52 -21.50 -7.04 -18.95
C LYS A 52 -22.00 -5.61 -18.78
N ASP A 53 -23.09 -5.42 -18.03
CA ASP A 53 -23.72 -4.14 -17.71
C ASP A 53 -23.14 -3.45 -16.46
N ALA A 54 -22.06 -3.99 -15.86
CA ALA A 54 -21.41 -3.35 -14.72
C ALA A 54 -21.02 -1.91 -15.05
N LYS A 55 -21.36 -1.00 -14.14
CA LYS A 55 -21.09 0.44 -14.31
C LYS A 55 -19.60 0.71 -14.16
N SER A 56 -19.08 1.60 -15.00
CA SER A 56 -17.68 2.05 -14.88
C SER A 56 -17.55 3.13 -13.81
N TYR A 57 -16.42 3.11 -13.08
CA TYR A 57 -15.98 4.20 -12.23
C TYR A 57 -14.52 4.50 -12.55
N THR A 58 -14.21 5.76 -12.82
CA THR A 58 -12.89 6.17 -13.29
C THR A 58 -12.50 7.48 -12.63
N ILE A 59 -11.23 7.56 -12.21
CA ILE A 59 -10.60 8.80 -11.75
C ILE A 59 -9.56 9.17 -12.80
N THR A 60 -9.65 10.40 -13.33
CA THR A 60 -8.68 10.89 -14.31
C THR A 60 -7.56 11.61 -13.60
N LEU A 61 -6.38 11.00 -13.60
CA LEU A 61 -5.14 11.68 -13.22
C LEU A 61 -4.64 12.48 -14.44
N PRO A 62 -4.57 13.82 -14.37
CA PRO A 62 -3.93 14.59 -15.42
C PRO A 62 -2.46 14.18 -15.52
N PRO A 63 -1.85 14.22 -16.73
CA PRO A 63 -0.44 13.89 -16.90
C PRO A 63 0.41 14.66 -15.89
N PRO A 64 1.31 13.98 -15.14
CA PRO A 64 2.12 14.67 -14.15
C PRO A 64 3.06 15.64 -14.86
N ASN A 65 3.14 16.88 -14.36
CA ASN A 65 4.24 17.77 -14.71
C ASN A 65 5.51 17.24 -14.01
N ILE A 66 6.43 16.67 -14.80
CA ILE A 66 7.69 16.08 -14.31
C ILE A 66 8.68 17.21 -14.00
N THR A 67 8.44 17.96 -12.93
CA THR A 67 9.32 19.07 -12.54
C THR A 67 10.12 18.79 -11.27
N ASP A 68 9.67 17.86 -10.41
CA ASP A 68 10.39 17.50 -9.17
C ASP A 68 10.02 16.08 -8.68
N LYS A 69 10.73 15.58 -7.67
CA LYS A 69 10.52 14.27 -7.05
C LYS A 69 9.16 14.21 -6.34
N LEU A 70 8.59 13.00 -6.30
CA LEU A 70 7.33 12.74 -5.60
C LEU A 70 7.48 12.99 -4.09
N HIS A 71 6.79 14.03 -3.59
CA HIS A 71 6.69 14.33 -2.17
C HIS A 71 5.40 13.80 -1.55
N ILE A 72 5.28 13.88 -0.21
CA ILE A 72 4.15 13.34 0.55
C ILE A 72 2.77 13.84 0.09
N GLY A 73 2.71 15.06 -0.46
CA GLY A 73 1.46 15.62 -0.99
C GLY A 73 0.90 14.80 -2.16
N HIS A 74 1.76 14.37 -3.08
CA HIS A 74 1.36 13.46 -4.15
C HIS A 74 0.97 12.09 -3.60
N ALA A 75 1.72 11.57 -2.62
CA ALA A 75 1.42 10.27 -2.02
C ALA A 75 0.04 10.24 -1.36
N VAL A 76 -0.36 11.32 -0.68
CA VAL A 76 -1.69 11.44 -0.07
C VAL A 76 -2.78 11.46 -1.14
N MET A 77 -2.61 12.23 -2.21
CA MET A 77 -3.56 12.25 -3.34
C MET A 77 -3.75 10.84 -3.92
N LEU A 78 -2.64 10.18 -4.30
CA LEU A 78 -2.67 8.84 -4.90
C LEU A 78 -3.29 7.79 -3.95
N ALA A 79 -3.02 7.89 -2.63
CA ALA A 79 -3.60 6.99 -1.65
C ALA A 79 -5.13 7.13 -1.56
N VAL A 80 -5.66 8.35 -1.64
CA VAL A 80 -7.11 8.59 -1.63
C VAL A 80 -7.75 8.06 -2.91
N GLU A 81 -7.12 8.29 -4.07
CA GLU A 81 -7.63 7.80 -5.36
C GLU A 81 -7.63 6.27 -5.42
N ASP A 82 -6.54 5.61 -5.01
CA ASP A 82 -6.45 4.14 -4.95
C ASP A 82 -7.51 3.56 -3.98
N LEU A 83 -7.75 4.20 -2.83
CA LEU A 83 -8.80 3.81 -1.90
C LEU A 83 -10.19 3.85 -2.56
N LEU A 84 -10.51 4.91 -3.29
CA LEU A 84 -11.78 5.06 -3.98
C LEU A 84 -11.95 4.00 -5.08
N ILE A 85 -10.91 3.76 -5.87
CA ILE A 85 -10.90 2.70 -6.89
C ILE A 85 -11.18 1.34 -6.26
N ARG A 86 -10.48 0.97 -5.17
CA ARG A 86 -10.70 -0.31 -4.48
C ARG A 86 -12.10 -0.41 -3.87
N TYR A 87 -12.59 0.67 -3.26
CA TYR A 87 -13.94 0.72 -2.70
C TYR A 87 -15.00 0.48 -3.79
N HIS A 88 -14.90 1.16 -4.92
CA HIS A 88 -15.83 0.97 -6.03
C HIS A 88 -15.70 -0.41 -6.68
N ARG A 89 -14.49 -0.97 -6.77
CA ARG A 89 -14.27 -2.35 -7.22
C ARG A 89 -15.01 -3.37 -6.34
N MET A 90 -14.93 -3.22 -5.02
CA MET A 90 -15.66 -4.07 -4.07
C MET A 90 -17.19 -3.90 -4.17
N LYS A 91 -17.66 -2.77 -4.70
CA LYS A 91 -19.08 -2.49 -4.98
C LYS A 91 -19.54 -3.02 -6.34
N GLY A 92 -18.68 -3.72 -7.09
CA GLY A 92 -19.00 -4.30 -8.40
C GLY A 92 -18.88 -3.33 -9.58
N TYR A 93 -18.17 -2.21 -9.41
CA TYR A 93 -17.89 -1.30 -10.52
C TYR A 93 -16.71 -1.81 -11.33
N ARG A 94 -16.79 -1.61 -12.66
CA ARG A 94 -15.65 -1.76 -13.56
C ARG A 94 -14.71 -0.58 -13.34
N THR A 95 -13.55 -0.84 -12.77
CA THR A 95 -12.57 0.14 -12.30
C THR A 95 -11.19 -0.19 -12.81
#